data_AF-A0A523AU43-F1
#
_entry.id   AF-A0A523AU43-F1
#
_cell.length_a   1.000
_cell.length_b   1.000
_cell.length_c   1.000
_cell.angle_alpha   90.00
_cell.angle_beta   90.00
_cell.angle_gamma   90.00
#
_symmetry.space_group_name_H-M   'P 1'
#
loop_
_entity.id
_entity.type
_entity.pdbx_description
1 polymer ?
#
loop_
_entity_poly.entity_id
_entity_poly.type
_entity_poly.pdbx_seq_one_letter_code
_entity_poly.pdbx_strand_id
1 'polypeptide(L)' 'VYVPGLVEGEEVERIARFLSSLDPGIPYHLDALLPPDERWRAPSPEEVEEAARRAGRYLRRVTFLTGREEPRYGTVSLFP' A
#
# COMPACT_ATOMS: atom_id res chain seq x y z
N VAL A 1 3.53 1.91 2.63
CA VAL A 1 4.12 1.41 1.38
C VAL A 1 4.41 -0.08 1.53
N TYR A 2 3.97 -0.91 0.59
CA TYR A 2 4.29 -2.33 0.50
C TYR A 2 5.66 -2.50 -0.17
N VAL A 3 6.58 -3.21 0.47
CA VAL A 3 7.95 -3.42 0.00
C VAL A 3 8.25 -4.92 0.03
N PRO A 4 8.38 -5.59 -1.12
CA PRO A 4 8.78 -6.99 -1.17
C PRO A 4 10.06 -7.25 -0.38
N GLY A 5 10.05 -8.28 0.47
CA GLY A 5 11.17 -8.67 1.33
C GLY A 5 11.41 -7.78 2.56
N LEU A 6 10.59 -6.75 2.80
CA LEU A 6 10.75 -5.85 3.96
C LEU A 6 9.42 -5.53 4.67
N VAL A 7 8.44 -5.01 3.93
CA VAL A 7 7.11 -4.65 4.44
C VAL A 7 6.07 -5.36 3.61
N GLU A 8 5.81 -6.62 3.98
CA GLU A 8 4.86 -7.49 3.30
C GLU A 8 3.54 -7.63 4.07
N GLY A 9 2.66 -8.53 3.62
CA GLY A 9 1.29 -8.66 4.12
C GLY A 9 1.19 -8.90 5.64
N GLU A 10 2.15 -9.58 6.25
CA GLU A 10 2.16 -9.79 7.71
C GLU A 10 2.44 -8.51 8.51
N GLU A 11 3.34 -7.64 8.03
CA GLU A 11 3.60 -6.35 8.69
C GLU A 11 2.40 -5.42 8.51
N VAL A 12 1.83 -5.36 7.30
CA VAL A 12 0.60 -4.61 7.02
C VAL A 12 -0.55 -5.05 7.92
N GLU A 13 -0.72 -6.35 8.13
CA GLU A 13 -1.74 -6.90 9.03
C GLU A 13 -1.48 -6.56 10.50
N ARG A 14 -0.22 -6.63 10.96
CA ARG A 14 0.16 -6.23 12.33
C ARG A 14 -0.10 -4.74 12.58
N ILE A 15 0.24 -3.87 11.63
CA ILE A 15 -0.04 -2.44 11.71
C ILE A 15 -1.55 -2.20 11.76
N ALA A 16 -2.33 -2.81 10.86
CA ALA A 16 -3.78 -2.65 10.84
C ALA A 16 -4.43 -3.10 12.15
N ARG A 17 -3.97 -4.22 12.72
CA ARG A 17 -4.42 -4.72 14.02
C ARG A 17 -4.10 -3.73 15.13
N PHE A 18 -2.88 -3.18 15.17
CA PHE A 18 -2.51 -2.15 16.14
C PHE A 18 -3.39 -0.91 16.01
N LEU A 19 -3.56 -0.36 14.80
CA LEU A 19 -4.39 0.82 14.57
C LEU A 19 -5.85 0.58 14.97
N SER A 20 -6.39 -0.61 14.68
CA SER A 20 -7.76 -0.96 15.06
C SER A 20 -7.99 -0.99 16.57
N SER A 21 -6.94 -1.21 17.37
CA SER A 21 -7.03 -1.14 18.83
C SER A 21 -7.18 0.29 19.35
N LEU A 22 -6.81 1.30 18.54
CA LEU A 22 -6.99 2.71 18.84
C LEU A 22 -8.35 3.21 18.33
N ASP A 23 -8.61 3.02 17.03
CA ASP A 23 -9.91 3.26 16.39
C ASP A 23 -9.98 2.51 15.04
N PRO A 24 -10.93 1.57 14.85
CA PRO A 24 -11.14 0.89 13.57
C PRO A 24 -11.54 1.83 12.41
N GLY A 25 -11.85 3.09 12.69
CA GLY A 25 -12.19 4.14 11.73
C GLY A 25 -10.97 4.85 11.12
N ILE A 26 -9.76 4.63 11.65
CA ILE A 26 -8.53 5.23 11.13
C ILE A 26 -8.34 4.82 9.66
N PRO A 27 -8.25 5.79 8.72
CA PRO A 27 -7.95 5.49 7.33
C PRO A 27 -6.54 4.91 7.18
N TYR A 28 -6.40 3.86 6.38
CA TYR A 28 -5.11 3.27 6.08
C TYR A 28 -4.92 3.13 4.56
N HIS A 29 -3.94 3.86 4.04
CA HIS A 29 -3.59 3.84 2.62
C HIS A 29 -2.31 3.03 2.39
N LEU A 30 -2.35 2.12 1.42
CA LEU A 30 -1.22 1.26 1.06
C LEU A 30 -0.77 1.53 -0.38
N ASP A 31 0.41 2.13 -0.53
CA ASP A 31 1.07 2.28 -1.84
C ASP A 31 2.00 1.11 -2.15
N ALA A 32 1.99 0.63 -3.39
CA ALA A 32 3.05 -0.20 -3.94
C ALA A 32 4.39 0.56 -3.96
N LEU A 33 5.49 -0.11 -3.63
CA LEU A 33 6.81 0.44 -3.92
C LEU A 33 6.98 0.63 -5.43
N LEU A 34 7.26 1.87 -5.84
CA LEU A 34 7.81 2.20 -7.15
C LEU A 34 9.34 2.23 -7.01
N PRO A 35 10.08 1.22 -7.52
CA PRO A 35 11.51 1.12 -7.27
C PRO A 35 12.27 2.26 -7.95
N PRO A 36 13.18 2.95 -7.25
CA PRO A 36 14.05 3.94 -7.88
C PRO A 36 15.22 3.29 -8.65
N ASP A 37 15.57 2.05 -8.31
CA ASP A 37 16.67 1.29 -8.90
C ASP A 37 16.38 -0.23 -8.85
N GLU A 38 17.31 -1.03 -9.36
CA GLU A 38 17.19 -2.50 -9.46
C GLU A 38 17.40 -3.24 -8.13
N ARG A 39 17.75 -2.55 -7.04
CA ARG A 39 17.99 -3.20 -5.73
C ARG A 39 16.70 -3.69 -5.10
N TRP A 40 15.57 -3.11 -5.50
CA TRP A 40 14.26 -3.44 -4.98
C TRP A 40 13.37 -3.96 -6.10
N ARG A 41 12.63 -5.03 -5.80
CA ARG A 41 11.61 -5.53 -6.70
C ARG A 41 10.33 -4.70 -6.54
N ALA A 42 9.68 -4.35 -7.66
CA ALA A 42 8.31 -3.84 -7.61
C ALA A 42 7.34 -4.96 -7.18
N PRO A 43 6.37 -4.70 -6.29
CA PRO A 43 5.37 -5.69 -5.95
C PRO A 43 4.45 -5.98 -7.14
N SER A 44 3.83 -7.16 -7.16
CA SER A 44 2.73 -7.44 -8.06
C SER A 44 1.43 -6.82 -7.52
N PRO A 45 0.43 -6.54 -8.39
CA PRO A 45 -0.88 -6.07 -7.93
C PRO A 45 -1.50 -7.00 -6.88
N GLU A 46 -1.39 -8.32 -7.06
CA GLU A 46 -1.96 -9.32 -6.18
C GLU A 46 -1.34 -9.29 -4.77
N GLU A 47 -0.04 -9.00 -4.67
CA GLU A 47 0.65 -8.85 -3.38
C GLU A 47 0.09 -7.67 -2.56
N VAL A 48 -0.17 -6.55 -3.25
CA VAL A 48 -0.72 -5.33 -2.64
C VAL A 48 -2.19 -5.52 -2.28
N GLU A 49 -2.98 -6.11 -3.18
CA GLU A 49 -4.39 -6.40 -2.95
C GLU A 49 -4.59 -7.37 -1.78
N GLU A 50 -3.78 -8.43 -1.68
CA GLU A 50 -3.83 -9.37 -0.57
C GLU A 50 -3.46 -8.68 0.75
N ALA A 51 -2.44 -7.82 0.77
CA ALA A 51 -2.07 -7.06 1.95
C ALA A 51 -3.19 -6.09 2.38
N ALA A 52 -3.81 -5.38 1.43
CA ALA A 52 -4.95 -4.51 1.69
C ALA A 52 -6.15 -5.31 2.23
N ARG A 53 -6.42 -6.50 1.68
CA ARG A 53 -7.47 -7.40 2.16
C ARG A 53 -7.22 -7.86 3.60
N ARG A 54 -5.98 -8.18 3.97
CA ARG A 54 -5.60 -8.51 5.36
C ARG A 54 -5.85 -7.32 6.29
N ALA A 55 -5.42 -6.12 5.92
CA ALA A 55 -5.69 -4.91 6.69
C ALA A 55 -7.19 -4.62 6.85
N GLY A 56 -7.98 -4.87 5.80
CA GLY A 56 -9.43 -4.69 5.79
C GLY A 56 -10.20 -5.59 6.76
N ARG A 57 -9.56 -6.63 7.32
CA ARG A 57 -10.14 -7.42 8.42
C ARG A 57 -10.22 -6.64 9.74
N TYR A 58 -9.43 -5.58 9.89
CA TYR A 58 -9.28 -4.81 11.13
C TYR A 58 -9.75 -3.36 11.01
N LEU A 59 -9.56 -2.73 9.85
CA LEU A 59 -9.87 -1.32 9.62
C LEU A 59 -11.03 -1.15 8.62
N ARG A 60 -11.91 -0.19 8.90
CA ARG A 60 -13.12 0.10 8.09
C ARG A 60 -12.81 0.77 6.75
N ARG A 61 -11.65 1.43 6.65
CA ARG A 61 -11.27 2.25 5.48
C ARG A 61 -9.84 1.93 5.08
N VAL A 62 -9.72 0.98 4.16
CA VAL A 62 -8.45 0.64 3.51
C VAL A 62 -8.53 0.98 2.03
N THR A 63 -7.57 1.75 1.55
CA THR A 63 -7.40 2.07 0.12
C THR A 63 -5.97 1.76 -0.30
N PHE A 64 -5.75 1.53 -1.59
CA PHE A 64 -4.42 1.14 -2.07
C PHE A 64 -4.17 1.54 -3.52
N LEU A 65 -2.89 1.58 -3.88
CA LEU A 65 -2.40 1.69 -5.26
C LEU A 65 -1.41 0.55 -5.51
N THR A 66 -1.63 -0.18 -6.59
CA THR A 66 -0.84 -1.32 -7.05
C THR A 66 0.40 -0.91 -7.84
N GLY A 67 0.53 0.37 -8.21
CA GLY A 67 1.61 0.88 -9.05
C GLY A 67 1.41 0.57 -10.54
N ARG A 68 0.24 0.04 -10.92
CA ARG A 68 -0.18 -0.24 -12.30
C ARG A 68 -1.34 0.64 -12.77
N GLU A 69 -1.74 1.59 -11.95
CA GLU A 69 -2.81 2.52 -12.28
C GLU A 69 -2.42 3.38 -13.48
N GLU A 70 -3.33 3.48 -14.44
CA GLU A 70 -3.16 4.41 -15.55
C GLU A 70 -3.53 5.83 -15.09
N PRO A 71 -2.64 6.83 -15.30
CA PRO A 71 -2.96 8.22 -15.02
C PRO A 71 -4.20 8.64 -15.81
N ARG A 72 -5.27 9.04 -15.12
CA ARG A 72 -6.49 9.56 -15.77
C ARG A 72 -6.31 10.94 -16.40
N TYR A 73 -5.33 11.70 -15.93
CA TYR A 73 -5.07 13.06 -16.35
C TYR A 73 -3.58 13.26 -16.60
N GLY A 74 -3.25 14.22 -17.47
CA GLY A 74 -1.86 14.60 -17.72
C GLY A 74 -1.21 15.16 -16.46
N THR A 75 0.07 14.84 -16.27
CA THR A 75 0.90 15.38 -15.20
C THR A 75 1.76 16.51 -15.75
N VAL A 76 1.82 17.63 -15.03
CA VAL A 76 2.72 18.76 -15.33
C VAL A 76 3.77 18.86 -14.24
N SER A 77 5.04 18.89 -14.62
CA SER A 77 6.11 19.20 -13.66
C SER A 77 6.01 20.67 -13.28
N LEU A 78 5.89 20.94 -11.99
CA LEU A 78 5.94 22.31 -11.45
C LEU A 78 7.37 22.79 -11.21
N PHE A 79 8.35 21.90 -11.37
CA PHE A 79 9.77 22.19 -11.22
C PHE A 79 10.49 21.96 -12.56
N PRO A 80 11.28 22.95 -13.04
CA PRO A 80 12.06 22.82 -14.27
C PRO A 80 13.22 21.83 -14.14
#